data_AF-A0A843UW28-F1
#
_entry.id   AF-A0A843UW28-F1
#
_cell.length_a   1.000
_cell.length_b   1.000
_cell.length_c   1.000
_cell.angle_alpha   90.00
_cell.angle_beta   90.00
_cell.angle_gamma   90.00
#
_symmetry.space_group_name_H-M   'P 1'
#
loop_
_entity.id
_entity.type
_entity.pdbx_description
1 polymer ?
#
loop_
_entity_poly.entity_id
_entity_poly.type
_entity_poly.pdbx_seq_one_letter_code
_entity_poly.pdbx_strand_id
1 'polypeptide(L)'
;MQCAIHPDEYSCVSMCNSAKEMWDKLKLIYEGTSEVKKTKVNILVHEYEMFNMSPVETISNMFAWLSNITNGLKALGKNYTYTEIIHKVLRSLPLAWHTKVTVIEDSKNLSTLTVEELIGSLMTYEINLKQEEAEQPKLKQKDVALKAKKSNAYISEENF
;
A
#
# COMPACT_ATOMS: atom_id res chain seq x y z
N MET A 1 -13.77 28.32 -42.26
CA MET A 1 -14.12 26.93 -41.91
C MET A 1 -13.15 26.52 -40.81
N GLN A 2 -13.56 26.69 -39.54
CA GLN A 2 -12.68 26.51 -38.38
C GLN A 2 -12.72 25.02 -38.01
N CYS A 3 -11.59 24.33 -38.15
CA CYS A 3 -11.51 22.92 -37.76
C CYS A 3 -11.69 22.81 -36.25
N ALA A 4 -12.62 21.96 -35.81
CA ALA A 4 -12.90 21.66 -34.40
C ALA A 4 -11.84 20.72 -33.76
N ILE A 5 -10.66 20.63 -34.37
CA ILE A 5 -9.60 19.68 -34.06
C ILE A 5 -8.38 20.50 -33.62
N HIS A 6 -7.80 20.18 -32.46
CA HIS A 6 -6.64 20.89 -31.93
C HIS A 6 -5.47 20.75 -32.92
N PRO A 7 -4.60 21.77 -33.13
CA PRO A 7 -3.50 21.70 -34.09
C PRO A 7 -2.61 20.44 -33.94
N ASP A 8 -2.43 19.96 -32.71
CA ASP A 8 -1.66 18.75 -32.40
C ASP A 8 -2.32 17.46 -32.93
N GLU A 9 -3.65 17.38 -32.86
CA GLU A 9 -4.42 16.24 -33.38
C GLU A 9 -4.43 16.24 -34.90
N TYR A 10 -4.57 17.42 -35.52
CA TYR A 10 -4.56 17.57 -36.97
C TYR A 10 -3.20 17.20 -37.57
N SER A 11 -2.10 17.64 -36.94
CA SER A 11 -0.74 17.29 -37.36
C SER A 11 -0.55 15.77 -37.44
N CYS A 12 -1.03 15.04 -36.43
CA CYS A 12 -0.91 13.58 -36.38
C CYS A 12 -1.69 12.86 -37.47
N VAL A 13 -2.86 13.36 -37.89
CA VAL A 13 -3.73 12.67 -38.87
C VAL A 13 -3.71 13.26 -40.28
N SER A 14 -2.97 14.35 -40.49
CA SER A 14 -2.87 15.08 -41.76
C SER A 14 -2.41 14.23 -42.96
N MET A 15 -1.69 13.13 -42.71
CA MET A 15 -1.21 12.21 -43.73
C MET A 15 -2.11 10.98 -43.96
N CYS A 16 -3.20 10.84 -43.20
CA CYS A 16 -4.09 9.68 -43.32
C CYS A 16 -4.99 9.81 -44.56
N ASN A 17 -5.10 8.75 -45.35
CA ASN A 17 -5.82 8.75 -46.63
C ASN A 17 -7.26 8.24 -46.51
N SER A 18 -7.67 7.78 -45.32
CA SER A 18 -9.02 7.31 -45.04
C SER A 18 -9.47 7.68 -43.64
N ALA A 19 -10.79 7.78 -43.45
CA ALA A 19 -11.40 7.99 -42.14
C ALA A 19 -11.04 6.86 -41.16
N LYS A 20 -10.88 5.63 -41.65
CA LYS A 20 -10.44 4.48 -40.86
C LYS A 20 -9.01 4.67 -40.33
N GLU A 21 -8.08 5.06 -41.19
CA GLU A 21 -6.69 5.29 -40.81
C GLU A 21 -6.55 6.44 -39.81
N MET A 22 -7.30 7.52 -40.02
CA MET A 22 -7.40 8.65 -39.08
C MET A 22 -7.93 8.20 -37.71
N TRP A 23 -9.01 7.41 -37.69
CA TRP A 23 -9.56 6.85 -36.46
C TRP A 23 -8.59 5.91 -35.74
N ASP A 24 -7.94 5.00 -36.46
CA ASP A 24 -6.96 4.06 -35.89
C ASP A 24 -5.75 4.81 -35.28
N LYS A 25 -5.31 5.90 -35.93
CA LYS A 25 -4.21 6.74 -35.44
C LYS A 25 -4.59 7.58 -34.22
N LEU A 26 -5.79 8.16 -34.21
CA LEU A 26 -6.34 8.83 -33.02
C LEU A 26 -6.47 7.85 -31.85
N LYS A 27 -7.00 6.66 -32.11
CA LYS A 27 -7.10 5.58 -31.13
C LYS A 27 -5.73 5.20 -30.57
N LEU A 28 -4.70 5.11 -31.42
CA LEU A 28 -3.33 4.83 -31.01
C LEU A 28 -2.75 5.93 -30.10
N ILE A 29 -2.99 7.20 -30.42
CA ILE A 29 -2.48 8.35 -29.66
C ILE A 29 -3.19 8.46 -28.30
N TYR A 30 -4.50 8.29 -28.28
CA TYR A 30 -5.32 8.49 -27.08
C TYR A 30 -5.38 7.26 -26.18
N GLU A 31 -5.52 6.06 -26.74
CA GLU A 31 -5.58 4.83 -25.95
C GLU A 31 -4.21 4.16 -25.75
N GLY A 32 -3.21 4.51 -26.56
CA GLY A 32 -1.92 3.83 -26.62
C GLY A 32 -1.94 2.53 -27.42
N THR A 33 -0.76 1.98 -27.71
CA THR A 33 -0.64 0.68 -28.38
C THR A 33 -1.05 -0.47 -27.45
N SER A 34 -1.33 -1.64 -28.03
CA SER A 34 -1.64 -2.84 -27.25
C SER A 34 -0.51 -3.23 -26.28
N GLU A 35 0.74 -2.99 -26.70
CA GLU A 35 1.96 -3.21 -25.94
C GLU A 35 2.06 -2.25 -24.75
N VAL A 36 1.77 -0.95 -24.97
CA VAL A 36 1.75 0.04 -23.88
C VAL A 36 0.69 -0.33 -22.84
N LYS A 37 -0.52 -0.72 -23.26
CA LYS A 37 -1.57 -1.18 -22.35
C LYS A 37 -1.11 -2.42 -21.56
N LYS A 38 -0.52 -3.41 -22.23
CA LYS A 38 0.00 -4.62 -21.58
C LYS A 38 1.10 -4.30 -20.56
N THR A 39 2.02 -3.41 -20.88
CA THR A 39 3.06 -2.97 -19.96
C THR A 39 2.47 -2.27 -18.74
N LYS A 40 1.49 -1.37 -18.92
CA LYS A 40 0.77 -0.71 -17.81
C LYS A 40 0.07 -1.72 -16.90
N VAL A 41 -0.60 -2.72 -17.48
CA VAL A 41 -1.21 -3.82 -16.71
C VAL A 41 -0.13 -4.55 -15.90
N ASN A 42 0.99 -4.92 -16.51
CA ASN A 42 2.05 -5.64 -15.81
C ASN A 42 2.64 -4.83 -14.64
N ILE A 43 2.86 -3.52 -14.82
CA ILE A 43 3.35 -2.64 -13.75
C ILE A 43 2.34 -2.62 -12.59
N LEU A 44 1.07 -2.36 -12.87
CA LEU A 44 0.04 -2.30 -11.84
C LEU A 44 -0.21 -3.65 -11.17
N VAL A 45 -0.09 -4.77 -11.90
CA VAL A 45 -0.16 -6.12 -11.32
C VAL A 45 1.01 -6.34 -10.38
N HIS A 46 2.21 -5.92 -10.76
CA HIS A 46 3.38 -6.03 -9.89
C HIS A 46 3.24 -5.16 -8.63
N GLU A 47 2.77 -3.92 -8.77
CA GLU A 47 2.44 -3.06 -7.63
C GLU A 47 1.39 -3.69 -6.73
N TYR A 48 0.34 -4.27 -7.31
CA TYR A 48 -0.67 -5.02 -6.56
C TYR A 48 -0.03 -6.20 -5.83
N GLU A 49 0.78 -7.03 -6.47
CA GLU A 49 1.40 -8.21 -5.84
C GLU A 49 2.32 -7.82 -4.68
N MET A 50 3.16 -6.80 -4.88
CA MET A 50 4.11 -6.29 -3.89
C MET A 50 3.47 -5.37 -2.84
N PHE A 51 2.19 -5.02 -3.01
CA PHE A 51 1.47 -4.14 -2.09
C PHE A 51 1.50 -4.69 -0.66
N ASN A 52 2.04 -3.88 0.24
CA ASN A 52 2.13 -4.12 1.67
C ASN A 52 2.01 -2.78 2.41
N MET A 53 1.30 -2.77 3.53
CA MET A 53 1.10 -1.58 4.34
C MET A 53 2.40 -1.19 5.06
N SER A 54 2.70 0.11 5.09
CA SER A 54 3.80 0.60 5.92
C SER A 54 3.41 0.64 7.41
N PRO A 55 4.33 0.35 8.36
CA PRO A 55 4.01 0.36 9.80
C PRO A 55 3.51 1.71 10.34
N VAL A 56 3.84 2.81 9.66
CA VAL A 56 3.48 4.19 10.05
C VAL A 56 2.29 4.75 9.27
N GLU A 57 1.82 4.01 8.27
CA GLU A 57 0.68 4.40 7.44
C GLU A 57 -0.63 4.10 8.16
N THR A 58 -1.71 4.80 7.81
CA THR A 58 -3.04 4.50 8.33
C THR A 58 -3.80 3.51 7.43
N ILE A 59 -4.75 2.77 7.99
CA ILE A 59 -5.63 1.87 7.23
C ILE A 59 -6.33 2.61 6.08
N SER A 60 -6.72 3.87 6.30
CA SER A 60 -7.36 4.71 5.27
C SER A 60 -6.44 4.94 4.07
N ASN A 61 -5.18 5.32 4.33
CA ASN A 61 -4.20 5.60 3.28
C ASN A 61 -3.85 4.33 2.50
N MET A 62 -3.63 3.23 3.23
CA MET A 62 -3.37 1.91 2.65
C MET A 62 -4.51 1.50 1.71
N PHE A 63 -5.76 1.60 2.18
CA PHE A 63 -6.92 1.21 1.38
C PHE A 63 -7.14 2.13 0.17
N ALA A 64 -6.89 3.44 0.31
CA ALA A 64 -6.95 4.38 -0.81
C ALA A 64 -5.91 4.03 -1.89
N TRP A 65 -4.68 3.66 -1.50
CA TRP A 65 -3.65 3.24 -2.44
C TRP A 65 -4.01 1.93 -3.15
N LEU A 66 -4.49 0.93 -2.41
CA LEU A 66 -4.99 -0.33 -3.01
C LEU A 66 -6.15 -0.06 -3.99
N SER A 67 -7.07 0.83 -3.62
CA SER A 67 -8.19 1.23 -4.47
C SER A 67 -7.70 1.87 -5.77
N ASN A 68 -6.69 2.73 -5.72
CA ASN A 68 -6.10 3.33 -6.92
C ASN A 68 -5.50 2.26 -7.86
N ILE A 69 -4.76 1.28 -7.31
CA ILE A 69 -4.17 0.19 -8.10
C ILE A 69 -5.27 -0.65 -8.76
N THR A 70 -6.26 -1.11 -7.96
CA THR A 70 -7.36 -1.95 -8.47
C THR A 70 -8.24 -1.23 -9.49
N ASN A 71 -8.49 0.07 -9.30
CA ASN A 71 -9.22 0.90 -10.25
C ASN A 71 -8.44 1.09 -11.57
N GLY A 72 -7.12 1.29 -11.49
CA GLY A 72 -6.26 1.34 -12.67
C GLY A 72 -6.29 0.03 -13.46
N LEU A 73 -6.23 -1.12 -12.76
CA LEU A 73 -6.33 -2.44 -13.37
C LEU A 73 -7.70 -2.67 -14.01
N LYS A 74 -8.77 -2.27 -13.33
CA LYS A 74 -10.15 -2.35 -13.83
C LYS A 74 -10.34 -1.53 -15.10
N ALA A 75 -9.79 -0.31 -15.15
CA ALA A 75 -9.81 0.53 -16.34
C ALA A 75 -9.07 -0.09 -17.54
N LEU A 76 -8.10 -0.98 -17.28
CA LEU A 76 -7.36 -1.73 -18.30
C LEU A 76 -7.95 -3.13 -18.56
N GLY A 77 -9.10 -3.46 -17.99
CA GLY A 77 -9.83 -4.71 -18.23
C GLY A 77 -9.46 -5.88 -17.30
N LYS A 78 -8.66 -5.65 -16.25
CA LYS A 78 -8.33 -6.66 -15.24
C LYS A 78 -9.05 -6.35 -13.93
N ASN A 79 -9.98 -7.22 -13.53
CA ASN A 79 -10.80 -7.03 -12.33
C ASN A 79 -10.39 -8.01 -11.23
N TYR A 80 -10.45 -7.54 -9.99
CA TYR A 80 -10.34 -8.37 -8.78
C TYR A 80 -11.70 -8.44 -8.10
N THR A 81 -12.04 -9.63 -7.61
CA THR A 81 -13.24 -9.88 -6.81
C THR A 81 -13.10 -9.26 -5.41
N TYR A 82 -14.24 -9.01 -4.76
CA TYR A 82 -14.24 -8.52 -3.38
C TYR A 82 -13.47 -9.45 -2.43
N THR A 83 -13.60 -10.77 -2.60
CA THR A 83 -12.87 -11.76 -1.80
C THR A 83 -11.36 -11.67 -2.02
N GLU A 84 -10.89 -11.44 -3.25
CA GLU A 84 -9.46 -11.22 -3.52
C GLU A 84 -8.95 -9.93 -2.85
N ILE A 85 -9.75 -8.85 -2.89
CA ILE A 85 -9.40 -7.58 -2.24
C ILE A 85 -9.35 -7.76 -0.71
N ILE A 86 -10.32 -8.46 -0.11
CA ILE A 86 -10.34 -8.74 1.33
C ILE A 86 -9.09 -9.51 1.76
N HIS A 87 -8.78 -10.61 1.08
CA HIS A 87 -7.57 -11.37 1.38
C HIS A 87 -6.30 -10.55 1.15
N LYS A 88 -6.30 -9.67 0.14
CA LYS A 88 -5.15 -8.79 -0.10
C LYS A 88 -4.95 -7.80 1.02
N VAL A 89 -6.02 -7.16 1.51
CA VAL A 89 -5.97 -6.27 2.67
C VAL A 89 -5.41 -7.01 3.89
N LEU A 90 -5.99 -8.16 4.24
CA LEU A 90 -5.55 -8.94 5.42
C LEU A 90 -4.08 -9.36 5.35
N ARG A 91 -3.59 -9.79 4.19
CA ARG A 91 -2.18 -10.18 3.99
C ARG A 91 -1.20 -9.01 3.93
N SER A 92 -1.70 -7.81 3.61
CA SER A 92 -0.87 -6.59 3.53
C SER A 92 -0.68 -5.90 4.87
N LEU A 93 -1.35 -6.34 5.93
CA LEU A 93 -1.24 -5.72 7.25
C LEU A 93 0.11 -6.06 7.91
N PRO A 94 0.69 -5.14 8.70
CA PRO A 94 1.94 -5.40 9.43
C PRO A 94 1.77 -6.50 10.47
N LEU A 95 2.89 -7.11 10.89
CA LEU A 95 2.90 -8.24 11.84
C LEU A 95 2.13 -7.95 13.16
N ALA A 96 2.16 -6.69 13.63
CA ALA A 96 1.46 -6.25 14.83
C ALA A 96 -0.07 -6.46 14.77
N TRP A 97 -0.63 -6.63 13.57
CA TRP A 97 -2.06 -6.81 13.34
C TRP A 97 -2.50 -8.28 13.25
N HIS A 98 -1.56 -9.24 13.30
CA HIS A 98 -1.88 -10.66 13.10
C HIS A 98 -2.94 -11.18 14.06
N THR A 99 -2.88 -10.83 15.34
CA THR A 99 -3.88 -11.26 16.33
C THR A 99 -5.29 -10.84 15.90
N LYS A 100 -5.44 -9.61 15.38
CA LYS A 100 -6.72 -9.11 14.89
C LYS A 100 -7.14 -9.82 13.60
N VAL A 101 -6.20 -10.08 12.69
CA VAL A 101 -6.44 -10.84 11.45
C VAL A 101 -6.97 -12.23 11.76
N THR A 102 -6.30 -13.00 12.63
CA THR A 102 -6.74 -14.35 13.03
C THR A 102 -8.14 -14.32 13.63
N VAL A 103 -8.44 -13.37 14.52
CA VAL A 103 -9.79 -13.23 15.08
C VAL A 103 -10.83 -12.95 13.99
N ILE A 104 -10.52 -12.14 12.98
CA ILE A 104 -11.44 -11.88 11.86
C ILE A 104 -11.63 -13.15 11.02
N GLU A 105 -10.57 -13.87 10.71
CA GLU A 105 -10.61 -15.12 9.92
C GLU A 105 -11.39 -16.23 10.65
N ASP A 106 -11.27 -16.31 11.98
CA ASP A 106 -11.98 -17.31 12.79
C ASP A 106 -13.45 -16.95 13.06
N SER A 107 -13.75 -15.65 13.25
CA SER A 107 -15.08 -15.19 13.67
C SER A 107 -16.03 -14.85 12.54
N LYS A 108 -15.52 -14.53 11.34
CA LYS A 108 -16.33 -14.08 10.20
C LYS A 108 -16.13 -14.99 9.01
N ASN A 109 -17.23 -15.30 8.31
CA ASN A 109 -17.12 -15.90 7.00
C ASN A 109 -16.63 -14.85 5.99
N LEU A 110 -15.38 -14.96 5.55
CA LEU A 110 -14.76 -14.05 4.58
C LEU A 110 -15.50 -14.02 3.23
N SER A 111 -16.35 -15.02 2.95
CA SER A 111 -17.16 -15.09 1.73
C SER A 111 -18.38 -14.17 1.77
N THR A 112 -18.83 -13.78 2.96
CA THR A 112 -20.01 -12.90 3.15
C THR A 112 -19.63 -11.51 3.65
N LEU A 113 -18.39 -11.34 4.11
CA LEU A 113 -17.88 -10.07 4.60
C LEU A 113 -17.74 -9.06 3.46
N THR A 114 -18.22 -7.84 3.66
CA THR A 114 -18.00 -6.74 2.71
C THR A 114 -16.65 -6.06 2.97
N VAL A 115 -16.11 -5.38 1.95
CA VAL A 115 -14.85 -4.64 2.09
C VAL A 115 -15.03 -3.50 3.10
N GLU A 116 -16.17 -2.82 3.06
CA GLU A 116 -16.51 -1.71 3.93
C GLU A 116 -16.55 -2.13 5.40
N GLU A 117 -17.16 -3.28 5.72
CA GLU A 117 -17.18 -3.83 7.08
C GLU A 117 -15.79 -4.21 7.57
N LEU A 118 -14.94 -4.77 6.69
CA LEU A 118 -13.56 -5.09 7.03
C LEU A 118 -12.78 -3.82 7.36
N ILE A 119 -12.82 -2.83 6.46
CA ILE A 119 -12.10 -1.57 6.63
C ILE A 119 -12.59 -0.82 7.89
N GLY A 120 -13.90 -0.78 8.12
CA GLY A 120 -14.47 -0.21 9.34
C GLY A 120 -13.94 -0.91 10.60
N SER A 121 -13.93 -2.25 10.63
CA SER A 121 -13.39 -3.01 11.75
C SER A 121 -11.90 -2.77 11.99
N LEU A 122 -11.11 -2.57 10.93
CA LEU A 122 -9.68 -2.30 11.01
C LEU A 122 -9.41 -0.87 11.50
N MET A 123 -10.18 0.11 11.01
CA MET A 123 -10.10 1.51 11.48
C MET A 123 -10.46 1.66 12.95
N THR A 124 -11.51 0.98 13.43
CA THR A 124 -11.85 0.98 14.86
C THR A 124 -10.72 0.41 15.71
N TYR A 125 -10.08 -0.66 15.25
CA TYR A 125 -8.92 -1.23 15.94
C TYR A 125 -7.70 -0.29 15.93
N GLU A 126 -7.46 0.42 14.82
CA GLU A 126 -6.41 1.44 14.73
C GLU A 126 -6.58 2.55 15.79
N ILE A 127 -7.82 3.03 15.98
CA ILE A 127 -8.13 4.09 16.95
C ILE A 127 -7.83 3.60 18.37
N ASN A 128 -8.24 2.37 18.71
CA ASN A 128 -8.02 1.79 20.04
C ASN A 128 -6.53 1.60 20.32
N LEU A 129 -5.75 1.10 19.35
CA LEU A 129 -4.30 0.95 19.48
C LEU A 129 -3.61 2.30 19.79
N LYS A 130 -3.98 3.37 19.07
CA LYS A 130 -3.43 4.71 19.30
C LYS A 130 -3.80 5.28 20.67
N GLN A 131 -4.97 4.93 21.21
CA GLN A 131 -5.37 5.32 22.57
C GLN A 131 -4.53 4.60 23.62
N GLU A 132 -4.33 3.28 23.47
CA GLU A 132 -3.47 2.49 24.37
C GLU A 132 -2.01 2.99 24.36
N GLU A 133 -1.47 3.35 23.19
CA GLU A 133 -0.12 3.94 23.08
C GLU A 133 -0.01 5.32 23.75
N ALA A 134 -1.08 6.13 23.72
CA ALA A 134 -1.12 7.45 24.36
C ALA A 134 -1.22 7.36 25.89
N GLU A 135 -1.84 6.30 26.40
CA GLU A 135 -2.01 6.04 27.84
C GLU A 135 -0.79 5.37 28.49
N GLN A 136 0.11 4.77 27.69
CA GLN A 136 1.35 4.19 28.18
C GLN A 136 2.36 5.28 28.58
N PRO A 137 2.80 5.36 29.86
CA PRO A 137 3.91 6.22 30.22
C PRO A 137 5.17 5.69 29.54
N LYS A 138 5.78 6.49 28.65
CA LYS A 138 7.11 6.22 28.10
C LYS A 138 8.06 5.88 29.25
N LEU A 139 8.34 4.60 29.48
CA LEU A 139 9.35 4.15 30.42
C LEU A 139 10.68 4.70 29.93
N LYS A 140 11.07 5.84 30.50
CA LYS A 140 12.41 6.42 30.35
C LYS A 140 13.40 5.30 30.60
N GLN A 141 14.29 5.06 29.62
CA GLN A 141 15.50 4.26 29.83
C GLN A 141 16.11 4.68 31.17
N LYS A 142 16.08 3.77 32.15
CA LYS A 142 16.92 3.91 33.33
C LYS A 142 18.28 3.41 32.90
N ASP A 143 19.14 4.34 32.50
CA ASP A 143 20.57 4.11 32.42
C ASP A 143 21.05 3.68 33.82
N VAL A 144 21.22 2.37 34.03
CA VAL A 144 21.86 1.85 35.23
C VAL A 144 23.37 1.90 34.99
N ALA A 145 23.98 3.06 35.25
CA ALA A 145 25.42 3.19 35.29
C ALA A 145 25.97 2.53 36.56
N LEU A 146 26.70 1.43 36.39
CA LEU A 146 27.33 0.66 37.46
C LEU A 146 28.60 1.39 37.94
N LYS A 147 28.56 2.10 39.07
CA LYS A 147 29.78 2.68 39.67
C LYS A 147 30.51 1.64 40.50
N ALA A 148 31.63 1.14 39.99
CA ALA A 148 32.58 0.32 40.73
C ALA A 148 33.26 1.15 41.84
N LYS A 149 33.15 0.70 43.09
CA LYS A 149 34.00 1.21 44.19
C LYS A 149 35.35 0.52 44.10
N LYS A 150 36.42 1.26 43.76
CA LYS A 150 37.78 0.83 44.09
C LYS A 150 38.00 1.10 45.58
N SER A 151 38.03 0.03 46.37
CA SER A 151 38.60 0.04 47.71
C SER A 151 40.10 0.29 47.59
N ASN A 152 40.56 1.42 48.10
CA ASN A 152 41.98 1.69 48.28
C ASN A 152 42.38 1.08 49.63
N ALA A 153 43.23 0.05 49.62
CA ALA A 153 43.84 -0.48 50.83
C ALA A 153 45.21 -1.10 50.52
N TYR A 154 46.23 -0.29 50.83
CA TYR A 154 47.55 -0.63 51.35
C TYR A 154 48.48 -1.59 50.59
N ILE A 155 49.53 -0.98 50.05
CA ILE A 155 50.85 -1.58 49.86
C ILE A 155 51.38 -1.99 51.23
N SER A 156 51.85 -3.23 51.34
CA SER A 156 52.82 -3.65 52.36
C SER A 156 53.78 -4.61 51.68
N GLU A 157 55.03 -4.18 51.60
CA GLU A 157 56.18 -4.98 51.23
C GLU A 157 56.32 -6.19 52.17
N GLU A 158 56.73 -7.34 51.64
CA GLU A 158 57.60 -8.24 52.42
C GLU A 158 58.42 -9.17 51.53
N ASN A 159 59.63 -9.42 52.02
CA ASN A 159 60.81 -9.96 51.38
C ASN A 159 60.78 -11.49 51.20
N PHE A 160 61.36 -12.00 50.11
CA PHE A 160 62.54 -12.90 50.14
C PHE A 160 63.21 -12.98 48.76
#